data_AF-A0A6L9F6T7-F1
#
_entry.id   AF-A0A6L9F6T7-F1
#
_cell.length_a   1.000
_cell.length_b   1.000
_cell.length_c   1.000
_cell.angle_alpha   90.00
_cell.angle_beta   90.00
_cell.angle_gamma   90.00
#
_symmetry.space_group_name_H-M   'P 1'
#
loop_
_entity.id
_entity.type
_entity.pdbx_description
1 polymer ?
#
loop_
_entity_poly.entity_id
_entity_poly.type
_entity_poly.pdbx_seq_one_letter_code
_entity_poly.pdbx_strand_id
1 'polypeptide(L)'
;MVLSREQVKKRMSDIKENWFSYMILDIENIQYGGDEKRFRYSIEVLNLVNTVNWANRFYEKSGSKNKIETDILYKVIEANLTDRSFTDKELKAYYNMMVNLEDFYQAINKFKEVDIYIPYEAEFIILGLTHDEYDNLNEREKEKLHEYYGEAYCDLRFKNTSVDNFIVKAKEIIKSCIQKRLIKCA
;
A
#
# COMPACT_ATOMS: atom_id res chain seq x y z
N MET A 1 -3.26 3.10 -10.08
CA MET A 1 -3.03 4.57 -10.09
C MET A 1 -4.34 5.32 -10.32
N VAL A 2 -4.91 5.85 -9.25
CA VAL A 2 -6.04 6.80 -9.26
C VAL A 2 -5.52 8.22 -9.55
N LEU A 3 -6.19 8.94 -10.45
CA LEU A 3 -5.80 10.29 -10.88
C LEU A 3 -6.72 11.35 -10.27
N SER A 4 -6.15 12.43 -9.75
CA SER A 4 -6.92 13.63 -9.39
C SER A 4 -7.45 14.33 -10.64
N ARG A 5 -8.47 15.18 -10.48
CA ARG A 5 -9.06 15.94 -11.59
C ARG A 5 -8.04 16.77 -12.36
N GLU A 6 -7.03 17.33 -11.69
CA GLU A 6 -5.95 18.07 -12.34
C GLU A 6 -5.01 17.17 -13.13
N GLN A 7 -4.68 15.99 -12.60
CA GLN A 7 -3.86 15.00 -13.31
C GLN A 7 -4.58 14.46 -14.55
N VAL A 8 -5.90 14.25 -14.46
CA VAL A 8 -6.75 13.89 -15.60
C VAL A 8 -6.68 14.95 -16.70
N LYS A 9 -6.74 16.25 -16.35
CA LYS A 9 -6.58 17.33 -17.34
C LYS A 9 -5.21 17.27 -18.03
N LYS A 10 -4.13 17.00 -17.30
CA LYS A 10 -2.77 16.90 -17.84
C LYS A 10 -2.55 15.66 -18.72
N ARG A 11 -3.27 14.57 -18.46
CA ARG A 11 -3.15 13.28 -19.16
C ARG A 11 -4.33 12.98 -20.09
N MET A 12 -5.13 13.99 -20.42
CA MET A 12 -6.39 13.78 -21.15
C MET A 12 -6.18 13.13 -22.52
N SER A 13 -5.08 13.45 -23.21
CA SER A 13 -4.72 12.84 -24.50
C SER A 13 -4.50 11.33 -24.35
N ASP A 14 -3.65 10.93 -23.41
CA ASP A 14 -3.34 9.51 -23.14
C ASP A 14 -4.58 8.74 -22.68
N ILE A 15 -5.43 9.37 -21.87
CA ILE A 15 -6.71 8.80 -21.39
C ILE A 15 -7.66 8.57 -22.56
N LYS A 16 -7.77 9.51 -23.50
CA LYS A 16 -8.63 9.34 -24.69
C LYS A 16 -8.14 8.19 -25.58
N GLU A 17 -6.84 8.07 -25.77
CA GLU A 17 -6.24 7.01 -26.59
C GLU A 17 -6.37 5.62 -25.95
N ASN A 18 -6.38 5.55 -24.62
CA ASN A 18 -6.42 4.28 -23.87
C ASN A 18 -7.60 4.21 -22.89
N TRP A 19 -8.78 4.68 -23.31
CA TRP A 19 -9.92 4.90 -22.40
C TRP A 19 -10.35 3.65 -21.62
N PHE A 20 -10.18 2.46 -22.20
CA PHE A 20 -10.50 1.18 -21.57
C PHE A 20 -9.58 0.82 -20.38
N SER A 21 -8.44 1.51 -20.25
CA SER A 21 -7.49 1.35 -19.13
C SER A 21 -7.85 2.23 -17.93
N TYR A 22 -8.89 3.06 -18.03
CA TYR A 22 -9.29 4.00 -17.00
C TYR A 22 -10.72 3.74 -16.54
N MET A 23 -10.98 3.99 -15.26
CA MET A 23 -12.32 4.01 -14.67
C MET A 23 -12.60 5.44 -14.18
N ILE A 24 -13.73 6.01 -14.60
CA ILE A 24 -14.21 7.28 -14.06
C ILE A 24 -15.23 6.94 -12.98
N LEU A 25 -14.98 7.43 -11.76
CA LEU A 25 -15.89 7.29 -10.64
C LEU A 25 -16.56 8.63 -10.40
N ASP A 26 -17.86 8.70 -10.70
CA ASP A 26 -18.71 9.82 -10.31
C ASP A 26 -19.31 9.49 -8.94
N ILE A 27 -18.96 10.29 -7.94
CA ILE A 27 -19.21 9.99 -6.52
C ILE A 27 -20.04 11.13 -5.90
N GLU A 28 -21.31 10.85 -5.63
CA GLU A 28 -22.26 11.85 -5.11
C GLU A 28 -22.04 12.18 -3.63
N ASN A 29 -21.65 11.17 -2.84
CA ASN A 29 -21.61 11.24 -1.36
C ASN A 29 -20.20 11.29 -0.76
N ILE A 30 -19.16 11.11 -1.56
CA ILE A 30 -17.77 11.30 -1.13
C ILE A 30 -17.45 12.79 -1.33
N GLN A 31 -17.96 13.61 -0.41
CA GLN A 31 -17.91 15.06 -0.50
C GLN A 31 -16.76 15.62 0.37
N TYR A 32 -15.64 15.94 -0.29
CA TYR A 32 -14.52 16.76 0.20
C TYR A 32 -13.57 16.18 1.27
N GLY A 33 -12.27 16.44 1.10
CA GLY A 33 -11.25 16.22 2.15
C GLY A 33 -10.70 14.79 2.22
N GLY A 34 -10.25 14.38 3.42
CA GLY A 34 -9.52 13.13 3.68
C GLY A 34 -10.19 11.84 3.16
N ASP A 35 -11.51 11.85 2.99
CA ASP A 35 -12.29 10.72 2.47
C ASP A 35 -11.93 10.34 1.02
N GLU A 36 -11.55 11.32 0.18
CA GLU A 36 -11.06 11.03 -1.18
C GLU A 36 -9.76 10.22 -1.14
N LYS A 37 -8.84 10.56 -0.23
CA LYS A 37 -7.57 9.86 -0.08
C LYS A 37 -7.78 8.45 0.46
N ARG A 38 -8.61 8.30 1.51
CA ARG A 38 -9.00 7.00 2.08
C ARG A 38 -9.55 6.06 1.03
N PHE A 39 -10.49 6.58 0.23
CA PHE A 39 -11.10 5.84 -0.86
C PHE A 39 -10.08 5.47 -1.94
N ARG A 40 -9.23 6.42 -2.36
CA ARG A 40 -8.15 6.17 -3.31
C ARG A 40 -7.23 5.04 -2.86
N TYR A 41 -6.72 5.08 -1.63
CA TYR A 41 -5.82 4.05 -1.12
C TYR A 41 -6.50 2.69 -1.06
N SER A 42 -7.78 2.66 -0.71
CA SER A 42 -8.61 1.43 -0.73
C SER A 42 -8.75 0.83 -2.13
N ILE A 43 -8.90 1.66 -3.17
CA ILE A 43 -8.96 1.21 -4.56
C ILE A 43 -7.62 0.63 -5.03
N GLU A 44 -6.49 1.22 -4.65
CA GLU A 44 -5.16 0.66 -4.99
C GLU A 44 -4.95 -0.70 -4.32
N VAL A 45 -5.37 -0.86 -3.05
CA VAL A 45 -5.34 -2.15 -2.36
C VAL A 45 -6.26 -3.18 -3.02
N LEU A 46 -7.45 -2.76 -3.49
CA LEU A 46 -8.33 -3.65 -4.25
C LEU A 46 -7.71 -4.06 -5.59
N ASN A 47 -6.96 -3.18 -6.24
CA ASN A 47 -6.21 -3.53 -7.44
C ASN A 47 -5.15 -4.59 -7.14
N LEU A 48 -4.48 -4.50 -5.98
CA LEU A 48 -3.56 -5.55 -5.53
C LEU A 48 -4.27 -6.90 -5.30
N VAL A 49 -5.50 -6.91 -4.78
CA VAL A 49 -6.29 -8.15 -4.67
C VAL A 49 -6.46 -8.81 -6.03
N ASN A 50 -6.75 -8.04 -7.09
CA ASN A 50 -6.86 -8.57 -8.45
C ASN A 50 -5.53 -9.16 -8.96
N THR A 51 -4.42 -8.47 -8.64
CA THR A 51 -3.05 -8.89 -8.92
C THR A 51 -2.71 -10.23 -8.23
N VAL A 52 -3.06 -10.39 -6.95
CA VAL A 52 -2.91 -11.65 -6.20
C VAL A 52 -3.79 -12.76 -6.76
N ASN A 53 -5.04 -12.45 -7.13
CA ASN A 53 -5.94 -13.42 -7.75
C ASN A 53 -5.43 -13.90 -9.11
N TRP A 54 -4.78 -13.03 -9.87
CA TRP A 54 -4.08 -13.43 -11.09
C TRP A 54 -2.90 -14.37 -10.80
N ALA A 55 -2.09 -14.07 -9.79
CA ALA A 55 -1.00 -14.96 -9.35
C ALA A 55 -1.52 -16.35 -8.92
N ASN A 56 -2.61 -16.40 -8.16
CA ASN A 56 -3.24 -17.66 -7.74
C ASN A 56 -3.76 -18.48 -8.94
N ARG A 57 -4.37 -17.83 -9.93
CA ARG A 57 -4.76 -18.52 -11.19
C ARG A 57 -3.56 -19.06 -11.95
N PHE A 58 -2.40 -18.40 -11.88
CA PHE A 58 -1.17 -18.91 -12.47
C PHE A 58 -0.68 -20.17 -11.73
N TYR A 59 -0.69 -20.17 -10.39
CA TYR A 59 -0.35 -21.36 -9.61
C TYR A 59 -1.26 -22.54 -9.94
N GLU A 60 -2.58 -22.31 -9.97
CA GLU A 60 -3.56 -23.33 -10.33
C GLU A 60 -3.29 -23.92 -11.72
N LYS A 61 -3.10 -23.08 -12.74
CA LYS A 61 -2.84 -23.51 -14.12
C LYS A 61 -1.50 -24.24 -14.30
N SER A 62 -0.53 -23.97 -13.42
CA SER A 62 0.77 -24.66 -13.41
C SER A 62 0.77 -25.94 -12.56
N GLY A 63 -0.37 -26.31 -11.96
CA GLY A 63 -0.48 -27.48 -11.07
C GLY A 63 0.18 -27.29 -9.71
N SER A 64 0.58 -26.06 -9.36
CA SER A 64 1.13 -25.73 -8.05
C SER A 64 0.01 -25.69 -7.00
N LYS A 65 0.32 -26.19 -5.79
CA LYS A 65 -0.57 -26.07 -4.62
C LYS A 65 -0.40 -24.76 -3.87
N ASN A 66 0.51 -23.89 -4.31
CA ASN A 66 0.75 -22.61 -3.66
C ASN A 66 -0.47 -21.69 -3.84
N LYS A 67 -0.77 -20.94 -2.79
CA LYS A 67 -1.83 -19.92 -2.79
C LYS A 67 -1.40 -18.77 -1.89
N ILE A 68 -1.64 -17.57 -2.37
CA ILE A 68 -1.45 -16.33 -1.62
C ILE A 68 -2.83 -15.89 -1.13
N GLU A 69 -3.02 -15.86 0.18
CA GLU A 69 -4.29 -15.48 0.80
C GLU A 69 -4.53 -13.97 0.68
N THR A 70 -5.75 -13.58 0.33
CA THR A 70 -6.12 -12.17 0.10
C THR A 70 -6.87 -11.53 1.27
N ASP A 71 -7.33 -12.31 2.25
CA ASP A 71 -8.13 -11.84 3.40
C ASP A 71 -7.50 -10.64 4.12
N ILE A 72 -6.17 -10.64 4.24
CA ILE A 72 -5.45 -9.57 4.91
C ILE A 72 -5.53 -8.23 4.14
N LEU A 73 -5.66 -8.25 2.81
CA LEU A 73 -5.81 -7.04 2.00
C LEU A 73 -7.18 -6.38 2.21
N TYR A 74 -8.24 -7.15 2.40
CA TYR A 74 -9.54 -6.58 2.75
C TYR A 74 -9.52 -5.91 4.14
N LYS A 75 -8.72 -6.44 5.07
CA LYS A 75 -8.47 -5.77 6.35
C LYS A 75 -7.67 -4.47 6.18
N VAL A 76 -6.78 -4.38 5.19
CA VAL A 76 -6.07 -3.11 4.89
C VAL A 76 -7.07 -2.08 4.39
N ILE A 77 -8.03 -2.48 3.54
CA ILE A 77 -9.13 -1.58 3.11
C ILE A 77 -9.93 -1.09 4.33
N GLU A 78 -10.35 -1.99 5.21
CA GLU A 78 -11.06 -1.63 6.44
C GLU A 78 -10.23 -0.66 7.32
N ALA A 79 -8.94 -0.94 7.51
CA ALA A 79 -8.02 -0.09 8.24
C ALA A 79 -7.92 1.32 7.63
N ASN A 80 -7.79 1.41 6.31
CA ASN A 80 -7.75 2.70 5.61
C ASN A 80 -9.06 3.49 5.78
N LEU A 81 -10.21 2.82 5.81
CA LEU A 81 -11.50 3.50 5.96
C LEU A 81 -11.77 3.95 7.41
N THR A 82 -11.12 3.32 8.39
CA THR A 82 -11.44 3.49 9.82
C THR A 82 -10.29 4.01 10.69
N ASP A 83 -9.12 4.30 10.10
CA ASP A 83 -7.88 4.61 10.81
C ASP A 83 -7.46 3.53 11.82
N ARG A 84 -7.89 2.27 11.59
CA ARG A 84 -7.57 1.16 12.48
C ARG A 84 -6.17 0.62 12.19
N SER A 85 -5.30 0.65 13.19
CA SER A 85 -4.01 -0.02 13.11
C SER A 85 -4.13 -1.54 13.20
N PHE A 86 -3.17 -2.24 12.60
CA PHE A 86 -3.09 -3.69 12.68
C PHE A 86 -2.45 -4.15 14.00
N THR A 87 -2.94 -5.28 14.48
CA THR A 87 -2.24 -6.06 15.52
C THR A 87 -0.93 -6.65 14.97
N ASP A 88 0.00 -7.04 15.85
CA ASP A 88 1.26 -7.69 15.41
C ASP A 88 1.01 -8.94 14.57
N LYS A 89 -0.04 -9.71 14.91
CA LYS A 89 -0.44 -10.90 14.15
C LYS A 89 -0.91 -10.53 12.74
N GLU A 90 -1.67 -9.45 12.61
CA GLU A 90 -2.15 -8.97 11.31
C GLU A 90 -1.02 -8.37 10.47
N LEU A 91 -0.11 -7.60 11.07
CA LEU A 91 1.10 -7.11 10.40
C LEU A 91 1.96 -8.27 9.89
N LYS A 92 2.16 -9.29 10.72
CA LYS A 92 2.90 -10.49 10.31
C LYS A 92 2.21 -11.21 9.15
N ALA A 93 0.89 -11.36 9.19
CA ALA A 93 0.15 -11.96 8.08
C ALA A 93 0.30 -11.14 6.79
N TYR A 94 0.22 -9.81 6.89
CA TYR A 94 0.34 -8.89 5.77
C TYR A 94 1.73 -8.94 5.13
N TYR A 95 2.80 -8.78 5.91
CA TYR A 95 4.15 -8.76 5.35
C TYR A 95 4.62 -10.13 4.85
N ASN A 96 4.16 -11.24 5.45
CA ASN A 96 4.40 -12.57 4.86
C ASN A 96 3.67 -12.73 3.52
N MET A 97 2.44 -12.23 3.40
CA MET A 97 1.70 -12.23 2.13
C MET A 97 2.44 -11.41 1.06
N MET A 98 2.96 -10.22 1.43
CA MET A 98 3.76 -9.38 0.54
C MET A 98 5.06 -10.07 0.09
N VAL A 99 5.79 -10.72 0.99
CA VAL A 99 6.99 -11.50 0.65
C VAL A 99 6.65 -12.65 -0.31
N ASN A 100 5.56 -13.39 -0.05
CA ASN A 100 5.13 -14.47 -0.95
C ASN A 100 4.76 -13.95 -2.35
N LEU A 101 4.15 -12.76 -2.41
CA LEU A 101 3.81 -12.11 -3.67
C LEU A 101 5.07 -11.67 -4.42
N GLU A 102 6.02 -11.02 -3.75
CA GLU A 102 7.32 -10.66 -4.34
C GLU A 102 8.10 -11.89 -4.84
N ASP A 103 8.11 -12.98 -4.07
CA ASP A 103 8.75 -14.25 -4.47
C ASP A 103 8.09 -14.84 -5.74
N PHE A 104 6.75 -14.78 -5.81
CA PHE A 104 6.04 -15.14 -7.04
C PHE A 104 6.51 -14.27 -8.20
N TYR A 105 6.56 -12.95 -8.02
CA TYR A 105 6.96 -12.02 -9.08
C TYR A 105 8.38 -12.23 -9.54
N GLN A 106 9.35 -12.40 -8.64
CA GLN A 106 10.72 -12.71 -9.02
C GLN A 106 10.82 -13.98 -9.87
N ALA A 107 10.00 -14.99 -9.59
CA ALA A 107 9.96 -16.22 -10.38
C ALA A 107 9.39 -16.01 -11.79
N ILE A 108 8.43 -15.09 -11.96
CA ILE A 108 7.74 -14.86 -13.24
C ILE A 108 8.21 -13.63 -14.01
N ASN A 109 9.07 -12.77 -13.44
CA ASN A 109 9.47 -11.49 -14.03
C ASN A 109 10.13 -11.63 -15.41
N LYS A 110 10.65 -12.83 -15.72
CA LYS A 110 11.15 -13.17 -17.07
C LYS A 110 10.06 -13.21 -18.15
N PHE A 111 8.80 -13.33 -17.77
CA PHE A 111 7.66 -13.50 -18.68
C PHE A 111 6.74 -12.28 -18.73
N LYS A 112 6.65 -11.53 -17.63
CA LYS A 112 5.78 -10.36 -17.54
C LYS A 112 6.27 -9.44 -16.43
N GLU A 113 6.51 -8.19 -16.77
CA GLU A 113 6.68 -7.13 -15.80
C GLU A 113 5.32 -6.84 -15.14
N VAL A 114 5.29 -6.92 -13.81
CA VAL A 114 4.11 -6.60 -13.03
C VAL A 114 4.54 -5.72 -11.89
N ASP A 115 3.91 -4.55 -11.83
CA ASP A 115 4.16 -3.55 -10.81
C ASP A 115 3.31 -3.86 -9.58
N ILE A 116 3.97 -4.22 -8.47
CA ILE A 116 3.31 -4.36 -7.17
C ILE A 116 3.34 -2.98 -6.52
N TYR A 117 2.19 -2.32 -6.52
CA TYR A 117 2.08 -1.01 -5.91
C TYR A 117 1.08 -1.04 -4.75
N ILE A 118 1.57 -0.62 -3.58
CA ILE A 118 0.74 -0.22 -2.45
C ILE A 118 1.16 1.20 -2.07
N PRO A 119 0.22 2.13 -1.91
CA PRO A 119 0.53 3.46 -1.39
C PRO A 119 1.18 3.36 -0.01
N TYR A 120 2.30 4.04 0.20
CA TYR A 120 2.97 4.08 1.51
C TYR A 120 2.02 4.50 2.63
N GLU A 121 1.09 5.40 2.33
CA GLU A 121 0.07 5.86 3.26
C GLU A 121 -0.76 4.71 3.82
N ALA A 122 -1.20 3.78 2.96
CA ALA A 122 -1.94 2.60 3.39
C ALA A 122 -1.12 1.72 4.35
N GLU A 123 0.18 1.59 4.09
CA GLU A 123 1.09 0.84 4.96
C GLU A 123 1.34 1.55 6.29
N PHE A 124 1.48 2.87 6.27
CA PHE A 124 1.64 3.65 7.50
C PHE A 124 0.41 3.59 8.39
N ILE A 125 -0.79 3.53 7.79
CA ILE A 125 -2.03 3.40 8.54
C ILE A 125 -2.10 2.08 9.31
N ILE A 126 -1.82 0.96 8.63
CA ILE A 126 -1.79 -0.34 9.31
C ILE A 126 -0.67 -0.41 10.36
N LEU A 127 0.41 0.36 10.20
CA LEU A 127 1.50 0.48 11.18
C LEU A 127 1.20 1.41 12.36
N GLY A 128 0.13 2.21 12.28
CA GLY A 128 -0.38 3.00 13.39
C GLY A 128 -0.42 4.52 13.20
N LEU A 129 -0.18 5.05 12.00
CA LEU A 129 -0.55 6.44 11.70
C LEU A 129 -2.05 6.52 11.42
N THR A 130 -2.65 7.63 11.78
CA THR A 130 -3.94 8.05 11.24
C THR A 130 -3.73 8.87 9.96
N HIS A 131 -4.77 8.99 9.11
CA HIS A 131 -4.73 9.88 7.96
C HIS A 131 -4.42 11.33 8.37
N ASP A 132 -5.01 11.80 9.47
CA ASP A 132 -4.81 13.16 9.96
C ASP A 132 -3.36 13.39 10.40
N GLU A 133 -2.75 12.43 11.08
CA GLU A 133 -1.33 12.52 11.46
C GLU A 133 -0.41 12.60 10.24
N TYR A 134 -0.67 11.78 9.22
CA TYR A 134 0.08 11.79 7.96
C TYR A 134 -0.12 13.08 7.17
N ASP A 135 -1.35 13.55 7.03
CA ASP A 135 -1.70 14.75 6.27
C ASP A 135 -1.12 16.02 6.89
N ASN A 136 -0.98 16.02 8.21
CA ASN A 136 -0.35 17.13 8.91
C ASN A 136 1.18 17.15 8.74
N LEU A 137 1.84 16.07 8.29
CA LEU A 137 3.29 16.08 8.03
C LEU A 137 3.62 17.09 6.91
N ASN A 138 4.72 17.82 7.06
CA ASN A 138 5.23 18.61 5.93
C ASN A 138 5.91 17.70 4.91
N GLU A 139 6.13 18.20 3.69
CA GLU A 139 6.69 17.41 2.58
C GLU A 139 8.05 16.79 2.92
N ARG A 140 8.93 17.52 3.63
CA ARG A 140 10.23 17.00 4.05
C ARG A 140 10.10 15.86 5.08
N GLU A 141 9.08 15.92 5.94
CA GLU A 141 8.78 14.85 6.89
C GLU A 141 8.24 13.60 6.18
N LYS A 142 7.35 13.79 5.19
CA LYS A 142 6.83 12.69 4.35
C LYS A 142 7.94 12.03 3.53
N GLU A 143 8.79 12.81 2.88
CA GLU A 143 9.93 12.32 2.10
C GLU A 143 10.85 11.43 2.96
N LYS A 144 11.23 11.91 4.15
CA LYS A 144 12.07 11.13 5.06
C LYS A 144 11.39 9.87 5.56
N LEU A 145 10.09 9.95 5.85
CA LEU A 145 9.31 8.79 6.26
C LEU A 145 9.29 7.73 5.16
N HIS A 146 9.05 8.14 3.90
CA HIS A 146 9.07 7.27 2.74
C HIS A 146 10.45 6.67 2.49
N GLU A 147 11.52 7.46 2.62
CA GLU A 147 12.90 7.02 2.43
C GLU A 147 13.29 5.94 3.45
N TYR A 148 13.14 6.22 4.75
CA TYR A 148 13.54 5.28 5.80
C TYR A 148 12.69 4.00 5.80
N TYR A 149 11.40 4.13 5.54
CA TYR A 149 10.54 2.96 5.43
C TYR A 149 10.88 2.15 4.17
N GLY A 150 11.08 2.80 3.03
CA GLY A 150 11.46 2.17 1.78
C GLY A 150 12.79 1.42 1.86
N GLU A 151 13.78 1.96 2.58
CA GLU A 151 15.05 1.29 2.87
C GLU A 151 14.82 0.01 3.70
N ALA A 152 14.07 0.11 4.81
CA ALA A 152 13.74 -1.05 5.63
C ALA A 152 12.94 -2.11 4.87
N TYR A 153 12.03 -1.70 3.99
CA TYR A 153 11.23 -2.60 3.17
C TYR A 153 12.09 -3.26 2.08
N CYS A 154 13.08 -2.56 1.53
CA CYS A 154 14.09 -3.16 0.64
C CYS A 154 14.84 -4.29 1.36
N ASP A 155 15.26 -4.08 2.61
CA ASP A 155 15.93 -5.14 3.39
C ASP A 155 15.04 -6.36 3.57
N LEU A 156 13.73 -6.17 3.79
CA LEU A 156 12.78 -7.28 3.85
C LEU A 156 12.67 -7.99 2.49
N ARG A 157 12.50 -7.22 1.41
CA ARG A 157 12.36 -7.72 0.04
C ARG A 157 13.57 -8.56 -0.41
N PHE A 158 14.78 -8.12 -0.07
CA PHE A 158 16.02 -8.83 -0.39
C PHE A 158 16.40 -9.88 0.66
N LYS A 159 15.53 -10.16 1.62
CA LYS A 159 15.71 -11.19 2.67
C LYS A 159 16.93 -10.93 3.56
N ASN A 160 17.32 -9.66 3.70
CA ASN A 160 18.37 -9.20 4.64
C ASN A 160 17.85 -9.13 6.08
N THR A 161 16.54 -9.10 6.27
CA THR A 161 15.88 -9.09 7.59
C THR A 161 14.67 -10.03 7.61
N SER A 162 14.25 -10.44 8.80
CA SER A 162 13.01 -11.21 8.99
C SER A 162 11.79 -10.29 9.04
N VAL A 163 10.60 -10.84 8.77
CA VAL A 163 9.33 -10.11 8.92
C VAL A 163 9.17 -9.55 10.34
N ASP A 164 9.51 -10.33 11.36
CA ASP A 164 9.38 -9.89 12.76
C ASP A 164 10.29 -8.70 13.06
N ASN A 165 11.56 -8.74 12.61
CA ASN A 165 12.50 -7.65 12.79
C ASN A 165 12.11 -6.41 12.00
N PHE A 166 11.62 -6.59 10.77
CA PHE A 166 11.12 -5.52 9.94
C PHE A 166 9.92 -4.82 10.61
N ILE A 167 8.95 -5.55 11.16
CA ILE A 167 7.78 -4.97 11.83
C ILE A 167 8.22 -4.08 13.00
N VAL A 168 9.18 -4.54 13.82
CA VAL A 168 9.73 -3.73 14.91
C VAL A 168 10.33 -2.43 14.35
N LYS A 169 11.18 -2.53 13.32
CA LYS A 169 11.83 -1.38 12.70
C LYS A 169 10.84 -0.40 12.08
N ALA A 170 9.84 -0.89 11.36
CA ALA A 170 8.80 -0.08 10.72
C ALA A 170 8.01 0.71 11.78
N LYS A 171 7.62 0.06 12.88
CA LYS A 171 6.96 0.73 14.01
C LYS A 171 7.83 1.80 14.67
N GLU A 172 9.13 1.57 14.79
CA GLU A 172 10.06 2.59 15.30
C GLU A 172 10.16 3.80 14.38
N ILE A 173 10.24 3.58 13.06
CA ILE A 173 10.24 4.65 12.06
C ILE A 173 8.99 5.51 12.21
N ILE A 174 7.81 4.88 12.26
CA ILE A 174 6.52 5.53 12.51
C ILE A 174 6.55 6.36 13.80
N LYS A 175 6.93 5.75 14.92
CA LYS A 175 6.96 6.44 16.23
C LYS A 175 7.90 7.63 16.24
N SER A 176 9.04 7.53 15.56
CA SER A 176 10.04 8.60 15.51
C SER A 176 9.53 9.84 14.77
N CYS A 177 8.61 9.66 13.81
CA CYS A 177 7.93 10.75 13.13
C CYS A 177 6.89 11.43 14.01
N ILE A 178 6.14 10.65 14.80
CA ILE A 178 5.11 11.17 15.73
C ILE A 178 5.74 11.90 16.93
N GLN A 179 6.77 11.33 17.57
CA GLN A 179 7.36 11.88 18.81
C GLN A 179 8.08 13.23 18.63
N LYS A 180 8.59 13.54 17.43
CA LYS A 180 9.18 14.86 17.14
C LYS A 180 8.19 16.02 17.29
N ARG A 181 6.89 15.74 17.36
CA ARG A 181 5.83 16.74 17.52
C ARG A 181 5.46 17.02 18.97
N LEU A 182 5.44 16.02 19.84
CA LEU A 182 5.10 16.21 21.26
C LEU A 182 6.09 17.14 21.98
N ILE A 183 7.32 17.25 21.50
CA ILE A 183 8.35 18.15 22.05
C ILE A 183 8.19 19.59 21.54
N LYS A 184 7.52 19.82 20.40
CA LYS A 184 7.32 21.16 19.83
C LYS A 184 6.07 21.88 20.35
N CYS A 185 5.20 21.18 21.06
CA CYS A 185 3.99 21.73 21.69
C CYS A 185 4.11 21.84 23.22
N ALA A 186 5.32 21.67 23.78
CA ALA A 186 5.64 21.86 25.20
C ALA A 186 6.42 23.17 25.41
#